data_AF-A0A6L2LFL0-F1
#
_entry.id   AF-A0A6L2LFL0-F1
#
_cell.length_a   1.000
_cell.length_b   1.000
_cell.length_c   1.000
_cell.angle_alpha   90.00
_cell.angle_beta   90.00
_cell.angle_gamma   90.00
#
_symmetry.space_group_name_H-M   'P 1'
#
loop_
_entity.id
_entity.type
_entity.pdbx_description
1 polymer ?
#
loop_
_entity_poly.entity_id
_entity_poly.type
_entity_poly.pdbx_seq_one_letter_code
_entity_poly.pdbx_strand_id
1 'polypeptide(L)'
;MHSDELHKFNDDTLRSVRDTLHDMAHNLRMGYNKVMPRRRWSNVDKKRSHIIVKDIDRQLLERRLMRSLEKFVGGREYMNDLGVLQWTI
;
A
#
# COMPACT_ATOMS: atom_id res chain seq x y z
N MET A 1 7.30 3.38 15.44
CA MET A 1 7.62 2.54 14.28
C MET A 1 8.25 3.48 13.28
N HIS A 2 9.52 3.26 12.93
CA HIS A 2 10.22 4.11 11.96
C HIS A 2 9.75 3.71 10.56
N SER A 3 8.98 4.59 9.94
CA SER A 3 8.50 4.49 8.55
C SER A 3 9.64 4.29 7.55
N ASP A 4 10.86 4.65 7.99
CA ASP A 4 12.11 4.64 7.24
C ASP A 4 12.56 3.24 6.86
N GLU A 5 12.07 2.16 7.46
CA GLU A 5 12.45 0.78 7.11
C GLU A 5 11.51 0.13 6.08
N LEU A 6 10.32 0.70 5.86
CA LEU A 6 9.31 0.12 4.98
C LEU A 6 9.81 0.01 3.52
N HIS A 7 10.77 0.85 3.11
CA HIS A 7 11.37 0.82 1.79
C HIS A 7 12.07 -0.51 1.45
N LYS A 8 12.47 -1.30 2.46
CA LYS A 8 13.17 -2.58 2.28
C LYS A 8 12.23 -3.72 1.88
N PHE A 9 10.93 -3.59 2.12
CA PHE A 9 9.95 -4.64 1.84
C PHE A 9 9.43 -4.54 0.41
N ASN A 10 9.11 -5.69 -0.19
CA ASN A 10 8.46 -5.74 -1.50
C ASN A 10 6.98 -5.33 -1.40
N ASP A 11 6.37 -4.98 -2.55
CA ASP A 11 5.00 -4.47 -2.58
C ASP A 11 3.96 -5.49 -2.10
N ASP A 12 4.17 -6.77 -2.40
CA ASP A 12 3.26 -7.85 -2.01
C ASP A 12 3.25 -8.06 -0.49
N THR A 13 4.42 -7.98 0.15
CA THR A 13 4.56 -8.02 1.62
C THR A 13 3.89 -6.80 2.25
N LEU A 14 4.12 -5.61 1.70
CA LEU A 14 3.48 -4.39 2.19
C LEU A 14 1.95 -4.45 2.07
N ARG A 15 1.42 -4.98 0.96
CA ARG A 15 -0.01 -5.19 0.76
C ARG A 15 -0.58 -6.22 1.72
N SER A 16 0.09 -7.35 1.90
CA SER A 16 -0.33 -8.39 2.85
C SER A 16 -0.35 -7.86 4.29
N VAL A 17 0.65 -7.08 4.70
CA VAL A 17 0.69 -6.44 6.03
C VAL A 17 -0.45 -5.43 6.18
N ARG A 18 -0.72 -4.61 5.16
CA ARG A 18 -1.84 -3.67 5.15
C ARG A 18 -3.18 -4.39 5.32
N ASP A 19 -3.42 -5.45 4.56
CA ASP A 19 -4.67 -6.19 4.57
C ASP A 19 -4.85 -6.91 5.92
N THR A 20 -3.78 -7.50 6.47
CA THR A 20 -3.80 -8.10 7.81
C THR A 20 -4.09 -7.05 8.90
N LEU A 21 -3.52 -5.86 8.82
CA LEU A 21 -3.80 -4.76 9.76
C LEU A 21 -5.25 -4.27 9.64
N HIS A 22 -5.76 -4.17 8.42
CA HIS A 22 -7.14 -3.81 8.14
C HIS A 22 -8.11 -4.87 8.70
N ASP A 23 -7.83 -6.14 8.45
CA ASP A 23 -8.59 -7.27 8.98
C ASP A 23 -8.52 -7.33 10.49
N MET A 24 -7.37 -7.07 11.13
CA MET A 24 -7.28 -7.00 12.60
C MET A 24 -8.07 -5.83 13.18
N ALA A 25 -8.10 -4.68 12.49
CA ALA A 25 -8.87 -3.51 12.91
C ALA A 25 -10.39 -3.75 12.80
N HIS A 26 -10.82 -4.48 11.75
CA HIS A 26 -12.22 -4.80 11.48
C HIS A 26 -12.70 -6.02 12.28
N ASN A 27 -11.85 -7.04 12.42
CA ASN A 27 -12.08 -8.28 13.14
C ASN A 27 -11.55 -8.23 14.56
N LEU A 28 -12.05 -7.27 15.36
CA LEU A 28 -11.91 -7.25 16.83
C LEU A 28 -12.45 -8.53 17.53
N ARG A 29 -12.77 -9.60 16.78
CA ARG A 29 -13.51 -10.80 17.18
C ARG A 29 -13.13 -12.11 16.47
N MET A 30 -12.09 -12.21 15.63
CA MET A 30 -11.70 -13.54 15.14
C MET A 30 -10.87 -14.27 16.20
N GLY A 31 -11.33 -15.43 16.66
CA GLY A 31 -10.72 -16.20 17.76
C GLY A 31 -9.26 -16.53 17.46
N TYR A 32 -8.36 -16.20 18.39
CA TYR A 32 -6.91 -16.24 18.16
C TYR A 32 -6.21 -17.38 18.88
N ASN A 33 -5.24 -17.93 18.14
CA ASN A 33 -4.36 -19.05 18.45
C ASN A 33 -3.33 -18.69 19.55
N LYS A 34 -2.81 -19.72 20.22
CA LYS A 34 -2.14 -19.75 21.55
C LYS A 34 -0.90 -18.85 21.76
N VAL A 35 -0.37 -18.19 20.74
CA VAL A 35 0.98 -17.58 20.74
C VAL A 35 0.99 -16.06 20.90
N MET A 36 -0.13 -15.35 20.65
CA MET A 36 -0.15 -13.89 20.67
C MET A 36 -0.65 -13.34 22.02
N PRO A 37 0.06 -12.40 22.68
CA PRO A 37 -0.29 -11.95 24.02
C PRO A 37 -1.55 -11.06 23.98
N ARG A 38 -2.71 -11.69 24.21
CA ARG A 38 -3.91 -11.32 25.01
C ARG A 38 -4.36 -9.84 25.13
N ARG A 39 -3.87 -8.90 24.34
CA ARG A 39 -4.18 -7.47 24.50
C ARG A 39 -5.25 -7.05 23.51
N ARG A 40 -6.46 -6.78 24.04
CA ARG A 40 -7.48 -6.03 23.32
C ARG A 40 -6.83 -4.73 22.83
N TRP A 41 -6.91 -4.47 21.54
CA TRP A 41 -6.28 -3.30 20.94
C TRP A 41 -6.73 -2.03 21.64
N SER A 42 -5.77 -1.33 22.24
CA SER A 42 -6.04 -0.04 22.88
C SER A 42 -6.34 1.00 21.81
N ASN A 43 -6.95 2.13 22.20
CA ASN A 43 -7.12 3.25 21.28
C ASN A 43 -5.78 3.77 20.74
N VAL A 44 -4.67 3.57 21.46
CA VAL A 44 -3.32 3.90 21.00
C VAL A 44 -2.86 2.94 19.91
N ASP A 45 -3.12 1.64 20.05
CA ASP A 45 -2.76 0.63 19.04
C ASP A 45 -3.52 0.86 17.74
N LYS A 46 -4.81 1.21 17.83
CA LYS A 46 -5.64 1.59 16.67
C LYS A 46 -5.11 2.84 15.97
N LYS A 47 -4.71 3.87 16.72
CA LYS A 47 -4.10 5.07 16.15
C LYS A 47 -2.77 4.74 15.47
N ARG A 48 -1.95 3.90 16.08
CA ARG A 48 -0.66 3.45 15.52
C ARG A 48 -0.85 2.65 14.23
N SER A 49 -1.78 1.71 14.18
CA SER A 49 -2.03 0.94 12.95
C SER A 49 -2.52 1.83 11.83
N HIS A 50 -3.37 2.82 12.11
CA HIS A 50 -3.84 3.75 11.11
C HIS A 50 -2.69 4.56 10.49
N ILE A 51 -1.73 4.98 11.33
CA ILE A 51 -0.51 5.66 10.86
C ILE A 51 0.32 4.72 9.97
N ILE A 52 0.53 3.46 10.39
CA ILE A 52 1.31 2.47 9.63
C ILE A 52 0.66 2.16 8.27
N VAL A 53 -0.65 1.95 8.25
CA VAL A 53 -1.41 1.71 7.01
C VAL A 53 -1.27 2.89 6.05
N LYS A 54 -1.40 4.13 6.58
CA LYS A 54 -1.24 5.35 5.78
C LYS A 54 0.17 5.47 5.18
N ASP A 55 1.19 5.14 5.95
CA ASP A 55 2.58 5.16 5.46
C ASP A 55 2.83 4.10 4.39
N ILE A 56 2.24 2.89 4.54
CA ILE A 56 2.29 1.83 3.53
C ILE A 56 1.60 2.26 2.23
N ASP A 57 0.39 2.83 2.33
CA ASP A 57 -0.35 3.29 1.15
C ASP A 57 0.41 4.40 0.41
N ARG A 58 1.05 5.33 1.15
CA ARG A 58 1.91 6.37 0.56
C ARG A 58 3.07 5.74 -0.22
N GLN A 59 3.80 4.80 0.37
CA GLN A 59 4.92 4.16 -0.31
C GLN A 59 4.51 3.35 -1.54
N LEU A 60 3.40 2.63 -1.46
CA LEU A 60 2.87 1.90 -2.61
C LEU A 60 2.45 2.84 -3.75
N LEU A 61 1.87 4.00 -3.42
CA LEU A 61 1.53 5.03 -4.39
C LEU A 61 2.78 5.61 -5.06
N GLU A 62 3.79 5.99 -4.28
CA GLU A 62 5.07 6.50 -4.78
C GLU A 62 5.75 5.50 -5.73
N ARG A 63 5.83 4.22 -5.33
CA ARG A 63 6.39 3.15 -6.18
C ARG A 63 5.59 2.94 -7.46
N ARG A 64 4.26 3.01 -7.39
CA ARG A 64 3.39 2.90 -8.57
C ARG A 64 3.59 4.07 -9.53
N LEU A 65 3.73 5.29 -9.01
CA LEU A 65 4.02 6.48 -9.80
C LEU A 65 5.40 6.39 -10.45
N MET A 66 6.43 5.99 -9.72
CA MET A 66 7.78 5.78 -10.27
C MET A 66 7.77 4.76 -11.40
N ARG A 67 7.14 3.59 -11.23
CA ARG A 67 7.02 2.59 -12.31
C ARG A 67 6.23 3.10 -13.52
N SER A 68 5.21 3.93 -13.30
CA SER A 68 4.44 4.55 -14.38
C SER A 68 5.29 5.56 -15.15
N LEU A 69 6.10 6.34 -14.44
CA LEU A 69 7.04 7.29 -15.02
C LEU A 69 8.16 6.58 -15.78
N GLU A 70 8.72 5.51 -15.22
CA GLU A 70 9.70 4.65 -15.90
C GLU A 70 9.12 4.04 -17.19
N LYS A 71 7.86 3.62 -17.19
CA LYS A 71 7.18 3.14 -18.42
C LYS A 71 6.99 4.26 -19.45
N PHE A 72 6.68 5.47 -18.99
CA PHE A 72 6.49 6.64 -19.85
C PHE A 72 7.81 7.11 -20.47
N VAL A 73 8.87 7.23 -19.66
CA VAL A 73 10.20 7.66 -20.09
C VAL A 73 10.95 6.55 -20.84
N GLY A 74 10.73 5.29 -20.47
CA GLY A 74 11.41 4.10 -21.02
C GLY A 74 10.92 3.63 -22.40
N GLY A 75 10.06 4.38 -23.08
CA GLY A 75 9.93 4.32 -24.53
C GLY A 75 9.33 3.02 -25.11
N ARG A 76 8.14 2.60 -24.65
CA ARG A 76 7.24 1.82 -25.52
C ARG A 76 6.17 2.74 -26.11
N GLU A 77 6.50 3.24 -27.30
CA GLU A 77 5.60 3.72 -28.37
C GLU A 77 4.31 4.43 -27.95
N TYR A 78 4.43 5.62 -27.35
CA TYR A 78 3.34 6.60 -27.32
C TYR A 78 3.35 7.54 -28.54
N MET A 79 4.15 7.27 -29.57
CA MET A 79 4.16 8.10 -30.78
C MET A 79 2.99 7.80 -31.73
N ASN A 80 2.37 6.62 -31.64
CA ASN A 80 1.25 6.26 -32.53
C ASN A 80 -0.14 6.61 -31.95
N ASP A 81 -0.26 6.87 -30.64
CA ASP A 81 -1.54 7.19 -30.00
C ASP A 81 -1.90 8.69 -30.04
N LEU A 82 -0.96 9.56 -30.44
CA LEU A 82 -1.30 10.96 -30.74
C LEU A 82 -2.23 11.09 -31.96
N GLY A 83 -2.38 10.05 -32.77
CA GLY A 83 -3.33 9.99 -33.89
C GLY A 83 -4.79 9.83 -33.45
N VAL A 84 -5.06 9.46 -32.19
CA VAL A 84 -6.43 9.23 -31.70
C VAL A 84 -7.13 10.53 -31.26
N LEU A 85 -6.39 11.64 -31.15
CA LEU A 85 -6.95 12.96 -30.86
C LEU A 85 -7.45 13.71 -32.10
N GLN A 86 -7.40 13.12 -33.30
CA GLN A 86 -7.82 13.75 -34.55
C GLN A 86 -9.26 13.40 -34.98
N TRP A 87 -10.14 12.98 -34.05
CA TRP A 87 -11.56 12.72 -34.36
C TRP A 87 -12.52 13.31 -33.33
N THR A 88 -12.38 14.61 -33.07
CA THR A 88 -13.51 15.41 -32.60
C THR A 88 -13.46 16.79 -33.25
N ILE A 89 -13.93 16.85 -34.51
CA ILE A 89 -14.57 18.03 -35.10
C ILE A 89 -16.06 17.77 -35.08
#